data_AF-A0A949VYG9-F1
#
_entry.id   AF-A0A949VYG9-F1
#
_cell.length_a   1.000
_cell.length_b   1.000
_cell.length_c   1.000
_cell.angle_alpha   90.00
_cell.angle_beta   90.00
_cell.angle_gamma   90.00
#
_symmetry.space_group_name_H-M   'P 1'
#
loop_
_entity.id
_entity.type
_entity.pdbx_description
1 polymer ?
#
loop_
_entity_poly.entity_id
_entity_poly.type
_entity_poly.pdbx_seq_one_letter_code
_entity_poly.pdbx_strand_id
1 'polypeptide(L)'
;MTALPPVVSLTEHWWIWESGDLHITPKTYPIASVKLTISDPQGRWPTIVHEYSPSKVPEQVTWDRRFADGTLAPSGEYPVRVRVCDDHNLCANAVGRISIPDGVWPTMTPTFTPTNTSTMLPSITPTRIKIPASPTPVVALPSPAPTTPTTQPTQSPLWQVLGLATLMISVASASAVDSRPLALRRLGEALEQISNRNQTNSSQDEN
;
A
#
# COMPACT_ATOMS: atom_id res chain seq x y z
N MET A 1 -33.30 2.73 20.83
CA MET A 1 -32.47 1.94 19.87
C MET A 1 -31.06 2.48 19.98
N THR A 2 -30.05 1.61 20.07
CA THR A 2 -28.64 2.04 20.14
C THR A 2 -28.11 2.17 18.71
N ALA A 3 -27.52 3.32 18.38
CA ALA A 3 -26.88 3.52 17.09
C ALA A 3 -25.57 2.72 17.01
N LEU A 4 -25.31 2.14 15.84
CA LEU A 4 -24.12 1.33 15.56
C LEU A 4 -23.22 2.05 14.54
N PRO A 5 -21.89 2.02 14.73
CA PRO A 5 -20.96 2.58 13.77
C PRO A 5 -20.96 1.79 12.45
N PRO A 6 -20.42 2.37 11.37
CA PRO A 6 -20.14 1.64 10.13
C PRO A 6 -19.32 0.37 10.37
N VAL A 7 -19.40 -0.58 9.44
CA VAL A 7 -18.46 -1.71 9.37
C VAL A 7 -17.48 -1.45 8.25
N VAL A 8 -16.20 -1.64 8.53
CA VAL A 8 -15.12 -1.50 7.55
C VAL A 8 -14.22 -2.73 7.62
N SER A 9 -13.83 -3.25 6.46
CA SER A 9 -12.82 -4.28 6.32
C SER A 9 -11.86 -3.90 5.19
N LEU A 10 -10.60 -4.21 5.38
CA LEU A 10 -9.53 -4.00 4.41
C LEU A 10 -8.75 -5.32 4.30
N THR A 11 -8.27 -5.67 3.11
CA THR A 11 -7.33 -6.78 2.94
C THR A 11 -6.21 -6.67 3.97
N GLU A 12 -5.95 -7.74 4.72
CA GLU A 12 -4.98 -7.68 5.82
C GLU A 12 -3.55 -7.46 5.30
N HIS A 13 -3.24 -8.04 4.14
CA HIS A 13 -1.90 -8.05 3.56
C HIS A 13 -1.93 -8.20 2.04
N TRP A 14 -1.14 -7.39 1.31
CA TRP A 14 -0.96 -7.53 -0.14
C TRP A 14 0.40 -7.00 -0.59
N TRP A 15 0.86 -7.45 -1.77
CA TRP A 15 2.12 -6.99 -2.34
C TRP A 15 1.99 -5.62 -3.02
N ILE A 16 3.09 -4.88 -3.17
CA ILE A 16 3.10 -3.55 -3.81
C ILE A 16 2.61 -3.52 -5.27
N TRP A 17 2.60 -4.65 -5.97
CA TRP A 17 2.05 -4.80 -7.33
C TRP A 17 0.61 -5.32 -7.35
N GLU A 18 -0.01 -5.50 -6.18
CA GLU A 18 -1.40 -5.92 -6.00
C GLU A 18 -2.25 -4.76 -5.46
N SER A 19 -3.55 -5.01 -5.37
CA SER A 19 -4.53 -4.11 -4.75
C SER A 19 -5.09 -4.75 -3.49
N GLY A 20 -5.31 -3.95 -2.44
CA GLY A 20 -6.07 -4.37 -1.27
C GLY A 20 -7.55 -4.03 -1.44
N ASP A 21 -8.46 -4.96 -1.16
CA ASP A 21 -9.90 -4.74 -1.22
C ASP A 21 -10.38 -3.99 0.03
N LEU A 22 -11.17 -2.94 -0.19
CA LEU A 22 -11.80 -2.11 0.84
C LEU A 22 -13.31 -2.27 0.76
N HIS A 23 -13.91 -2.77 1.83
CA HIS A 23 -15.37 -2.85 1.96
C HIS A 23 -15.85 -2.00 3.13
N ILE A 24 -16.88 -1.21 2.86
CA ILE A 24 -17.52 -0.31 3.83
C ILE A 24 -19.02 -0.54 3.77
N THR A 25 -19.61 -0.85 4.92
CA THR A 25 -21.06 -1.05 5.07
C THR A 25 -21.61 -0.07 6.11
N PRO A 26 -22.50 0.87 5.76
CA PRO A 26 -23.19 1.70 6.76
C PRO A 26 -24.08 0.84 7.68
N LYS A 27 -24.31 1.29 8.90
CA LYS A 27 -25.20 0.60 9.86
C LYS A 27 -26.42 1.44 10.22
N THR A 28 -26.32 2.33 11.21
CA THR A 28 -27.46 3.16 11.61
C THR A 28 -27.60 4.40 10.75
N TYR A 29 -26.48 5.03 10.38
CA TYR A 29 -26.47 6.29 9.65
C TYR A 29 -25.60 6.21 8.38
N PRO A 30 -25.81 7.13 7.40
CA PRO A 30 -25.00 7.21 6.20
C PRO A 30 -23.53 7.54 6.51
N ILE A 31 -22.62 7.06 5.66
CA ILE A 31 -21.20 7.41 5.76
C ILE A 31 -21.04 8.90 5.45
N ALA A 32 -20.27 9.62 6.27
CA ALA A 32 -19.95 11.03 6.06
C ALA A 32 -18.51 11.22 5.57
N SER A 33 -17.57 10.43 6.10
CA SER A 33 -16.15 10.58 5.77
C SER A 33 -15.40 9.25 5.75
N VAL A 34 -14.45 9.14 4.83
CA VAL A 34 -13.47 8.04 4.78
C VAL A 34 -12.08 8.65 4.68
N LYS A 35 -11.21 8.30 5.63
CA LYS A 35 -9.82 8.73 5.66
C LYS A 35 -8.91 7.52 5.56
N LEU A 36 -8.13 7.44 4.49
CA LEU A 36 -7.12 6.43 4.26
C LEU A 36 -5.74 7.02 4.50
N THR A 37 -4.89 6.30 5.23
CA THR A 37 -3.52 6.71 5.48
C THR A 37 -2.52 5.59 5.25
N ILE A 38 -1.41 5.90 4.59
CA ILE A 38 -0.26 5.00 4.42
C ILE A 38 0.95 5.66 5.08
N SER A 39 1.58 4.97 6.03
CA SER A 39 2.63 5.54 6.88
C SER A 39 3.88 4.68 6.91
N ASP A 40 5.05 5.32 7.08
CA ASP A 40 6.28 4.61 7.41
C ASP A 40 6.15 4.07 8.85
N PRO A 41 6.41 2.77 9.10
CA PRO A 41 6.30 2.20 10.44
C PRO A 41 7.26 2.85 11.46
N GLN A 42 8.34 3.49 10.99
CA GLN A 42 9.30 4.21 11.83
C GLN A 42 9.05 5.73 11.87
N GLY A 43 8.03 6.23 11.15
CA GLY A 43 7.69 7.65 11.11
C GLY A 43 8.76 8.56 10.48
N ARG A 44 9.62 8.02 9.61
CA ARG A 44 10.72 8.77 8.97
C ARG A 44 10.23 9.70 7.86
N TRP A 45 9.16 9.32 7.17
CA TRP A 45 8.60 10.06 6.04
C TRP A 45 7.15 10.48 6.27
N PRO A 46 6.72 11.60 5.66
CA PRO A 46 5.35 12.09 5.79
C PRO A 46 4.29 11.06 5.35
N THR A 47 3.28 10.86 6.19
CA THR A 47 2.16 9.95 5.92
C THR A 47 1.33 10.46 4.74
N ILE A 48 0.95 9.54 3.85
CA ILE A 48 -0.03 9.81 2.80
C ILE A 48 -1.40 9.87 3.45
N VAL A 49 -2.19 10.89 3.12
CA VAL A 49 -3.56 11.02 3.60
C VAL A 49 -4.48 11.24 2.41
N HIS A 50 -5.43 10.34 2.24
CA HIS A 50 -6.52 10.50 1.29
C HIS A 50 -7.84 10.62 2.05
N GLU A 51 -8.58 11.68 1.76
CA GLU A 51 -9.92 11.91 2.29
C GLU A 51 -10.92 11.79 1.14
N TYR A 52 -11.86 10.86 1.28
CA TYR A 52 -12.85 10.55 0.26
C TYR A 52 -14.23 10.99 0.71
N SER A 53 -14.98 11.57 -0.23
CA SER A 53 -16.42 11.66 -0.11
C SER A 53 -17.06 10.27 -0.28
N PRO A 54 -18.21 9.98 0.35
CA PRO A 54 -18.85 8.66 0.30
C PRO A 54 -19.10 8.09 -1.11
N SER A 55 -19.29 8.94 -2.12
CA SER A 55 -19.52 8.55 -3.51
C SER A 55 -18.24 8.33 -4.35
N LYS A 56 -17.07 8.55 -3.75
CA LYS A 56 -15.75 8.49 -4.42
C LYS A 56 -14.77 7.57 -3.72
N VAL A 57 -15.24 6.77 -2.76
CA VAL A 57 -14.39 5.82 -2.06
C VAL A 57 -14.01 4.69 -3.04
N PRO A 58 -12.71 4.39 -3.21
CA PRO A 58 -12.32 3.29 -4.07
C PRO A 58 -12.65 1.95 -3.40
N GLU A 59 -13.02 0.96 -4.21
CA GLU A 59 -13.16 -0.44 -3.76
C GLU A 59 -11.78 -1.09 -3.57
N GLN A 60 -10.75 -0.55 -4.24
CA GLN A 60 -9.39 -1.09 -4.23
C GLN A 60 -8.37 -0.03 -3.82
N VAL A 61 -7.49 -0.40 -2.91
CA VAL A 61 -6.40 0.43 -2.43
C VAL A 61 -5.11 -0.01 -3.12
N THR A 62 -4.51 0.92 -3.85
CA THR A 62 -3.19 0.78 -4.47
C THR A 62 -2.25 1.83 -3.92
N TRP A 63 -0.95 1.59 -4.08
CA TRP A 63 0.08 2.54 -3.71
C TRP A 63 1.25 2.49 -4.68
N ASP A 64 1.75 3.65 -5.07
CA ASP A 64 2.85 3.81 -6.02
C ASP A 64 4.24 3.79 -5.35
N ARG A 65 4.31 3.35 -4.08
CA ARG A 65 5.53 3.27 -3.27
C ARG A 65 6.12 4.65 -2.89
N ARG A 66 5.37 5.75 -3.03
CA ARG A 66 5.85 7.09 -2.67
C ARG A 66 5.14 7.66 -1.46
N PHE A 67 5.88 8.26 -0.53
CA PHE A 67 5.31 9.03 0.56
C PHE A 67 4.80 10.40 0.09
N ALA A 68 4.16 11.16 0.98
CA ALA A 68 3.52 12.43 0.61
C ALA A 68 4.50 13.50 0.11
N ASP A 69 5.79 13.38 0.45
CA ASP A 69 6.88 14.23 -0.06
C ASP A 69 7.51 13.70 -1.37
N GLY A 70 6.99 12.61 -1.93
CA GLY A 70 7.52 11.93 -3.11
C GLY A 70 8.67 10.96 -2.83
N THR A 71 9.13 10.84 -1.57
CA THR A 71 10.21 9.93 -1.20
C THR A 71 9.80 8.48 -1.48
N LEU A 72 10.69 7.75 -2.17
CA LEU A 72 10.46 6.35 -2.49
C LEU A 72 10.66 5.47 -1.26
N ALA A 73 9.64 4.69 -0.91
CA ALA A 73 9.70 3.79 0.23
C ALA A 73 10.71 2.65 0.00
N PRO A 74 11.55 2.28 0.97
CA PRO A 74 12.41 1.09 0.86
C PRO A 74 11.58 -0.21 0.90
N SER A 75 12.26 -1.36 0.82
CA SER A 75 11.62 -2.63 1.14
C SER A 75 11.15 -2.66 2.61
N GLY A 76 10.11 -3.46 2.89
CA GLY A 76 9.49 -3.57 4.20
C GLY A 76 7.96 -3.57 4.15
N GLU A 77 7.37 -3.47 5.35
CA GLU A 77 5.92 -3.54 5.58
C GLU A 77 5.35 -2.16 5.93
N TYR A 78 4.36 -1.71 5.19
CA TYR A 78 3.77 -0.38 5.34
C TYR A 78 2.32 -0.48 5.80
N PRO A 79 1.97 -0.01 7.01
CA PRO A 79 0.60 -0.02 7.48
C PRO A 79 -0.27 0.94 6.68
N VAL A 80 -1.39 0.41 6.20
CA VAL A 80 -2.51 1.14 5.62
C VAL A 80 -3.62 1.16 6.66
N ARG A 81 -4.09 2.34 7.03
CA ARG A 81 -5.21 2.51 7.98
C ARG A 81 -6.35 3.22 7.29
N VAL A 82 -7.55 2.71 7.51
CA VAL A 82 -8.79 3.35 7.04
C VAL A 82 -9.64 3.66 8.24
N ARG A 83 -10.07 4.92 8.35
CA ARG A 83 -11.05 5.38 9.35
C ARG A 83 -12.29 5.85 8.60
N VAL A 84 -13.44 5.31 9.00
CA VAL A 84 -14.74 5.64 8.41
C VAL A 84 -15.63 6.17 9.52
N CYS A 85 -16.28 7.31 9.30
CA CYS A 85 -17.26 7.86 10.23
C CYS A 85 -18.58 8.13 9.51
N ASP A 86 -19.68 7.92 10.23
CA ASP A 86 -21.00 8.40 9.80
C ASP A 86 -21.20 9.89 10.11
N ASP A 87 -22.36 10.42 9.74
CA ASP A 87 -22.76 11.82 9.97
C ASP A 87 -23.03 12.18 11.45
N HIS A 88 -23.01 11.19 12.34
CA HIS A 88 -23.12 11.35 13.80
C HIS A 88 -21.78 11.09 14.51
N ASN A 89 -20.67 11.04 13.77
CA ASN A 89 -19.32 10.78 14.27
C ASN A 89 -19.12 9.41 14.95
N LEU A 90 -19.96 8.42 14.66
CA LEU A 90 -19.68 7.03 15.02
C LEU A 90 -18.71 6.46 13.98
N CYS A 91 -17.57 5.98 14.46
CA CYS A 91 -16.47 5.61 13.58
C CYS A 91 -16.03 4.16 13.76
N ALA A 92 -15.52 3.58 12.67
CA ALA A 92 -14.85 2.30 12.65
C ALA A 92 -13.52 2.39 11.91
N ASN A 93 -12.61 1.47 12.22
CA ASN A 93 -11.26 1.44 11.65
C ASN A 93 -10.94 0.06 11.08
N ALA A 94 -10.18 0.02 10.00
CA ALA A 94 -9.53 -1.17 9.49
C ALA A 94 -8.04 -0.92 9.26
N VAL A 95 -7.24 -1.98 9.33
CA VAL A 95 -5.80 -1.92 9.14
C VAL A 95 -5.39 -3.07 8.22
N GLY A 96 -4.57 -2.73 7.22
CA GLY A 96 -3.91 -3.68 6.35
C GLY A 96 -2.43 -3.31 6.20
N ARG A 97 -1.70 -4.11 5.43
CA ARG A 97 -0.26 -3.92 5.21
C ARG A 97 0.11 -4.14 3.75
N ILE A 98 0.96 -3.26 3.24
CA ILE A 98 1.60 -3.43 1.93
C ILE A 98 3.02 -3.96 2.14
N SER A 99 3.32 -5.11 1.53
CA SER A 99 4.68 -5.65 1.46
C SER A 99 5.44 -5.13 0.26
N ILE A 100 6.67 -4.70 0.51
CA ILE A 100 7.67 -4.43 -0.51
C ILE A 100 8.83 -5.42 -0.30
N PRO A 101 9.05 -6.38 -1.23
CA PRO A 101 10.11 -7.37 -1.06
C PRO A 101 11.50 -6.74 -1.12
N ASP A 102 12.46 -7.40 -0.47
CA ASP A 102 13.89 -7.12 -0.59
C ASP A 102 14.44 -7.69 -1.92
N GLY A 103 14.90 -6.83 -2.84
CA GLY A 103 15.66 -7.24 -4.02
C GLY A 103 14.89 -8.07 -5.07
N VAL A 104 15.25 -7.92 -6.35
CA VAL A 104 14.67 -8.58 -7.54
C VAL A 104 13.15 -8.46 -7.73
N TRP A 105 12.76 -7.38 -8.41
CA TRP A 105 11.47 -7.26 -9.08
C TRP A 105 11.29 -8.38 -10.10
N PRO A 106 10.09 -8.98 -10.26
CA PRO A 106 9.80 -9.77 -11.43
C PRO A 106 9.84 -8.84 -12.66
N THR A 107 10.81 -9.06 -13.55
CA THR A 107 10.82 -8.41 -14.86
C THR A 107 9.58 -8.87 -15.62
N MET A 108 8.58 -8.00 -15.77
CA MET A 108 7.49 -8.24 -16.71
C MET A 108 8.07 -8.11 -18.12
N THR A 109 8.41 -9.24 -18.75
CA THR A 109 8.76 -9.27 -20.17
C THR A 109 7.47 -9.07 -20.97
N PRO A 110 7.30 -7.97 -21.73
CA PRO A 110 6.14 -7.83 -22.59
C PRO A 110 6.21 -8.89 -23.70
N THR A 111 5.26 -9.82 -23.70
CA THR A 111 5.04 -10.72 -24.85
C THR A 111 4.39 -9.90 -25.97
N PHE A 112 5.20 -9.35 -26.87
CA PHE A 112 4.67 -8.76 -28.10
C PHE A 112 4.08 -9.86 -28.97
N THR A 113 2.75 -9.84 -29.13
CA THR A 113 2.09 -10.63 -30.15
C THR A 113 2.33 -9.93 -31.49
N PRO A 114 3.04 -10.53 -32.48
CA PRO A 114 3.29 -9.86 -33.74
C PRO A 114 1.94 -9.59 -34.43
N THR A 115 1.60 -8.32 -34.59
CA THR A 115 0.49 -7.90 -35.42
C THR A 115 0.93 -8.04 -36.87
N ASN A 116 0.36 -9.00 -37.61
CA ASN A 116 0.58 -9.13 -39.05
C ASN A 116 0.09 -7.86 -39.76
N THR A 117 1.00 -6.93 -40.03
CA THR A 117 0.72 -5.77 -40.89
C THR A 117 0.79 -6.24 -42.33
N SER A 118 -0.36 -6.30 -43.01
CA SER A 118 -0.42 -6.57 -44.45
C SER A 118 0.04 -5.33 -45.21
N THR A 119 1.33 -5.28 -45.54
CA THR A 119 1.88 -4.30 -46.48
C THR A 119 1.47 -4.71 -47.89
N MET A 120 0.58 -3.94 -48.54
CA MET A 120 0.36 -4.09 -49.99
C MET A 120 1.66 -3.74 -50.72
N LEU A 121 2.32 -4.76 -51.25
CA LEU A 121 3.52 -4.64 -52.07
C LEU A 121 3.12 -4.16 -53.49
N PRO A 122 3.79 -3.17 -54.11
CA PRO A 122 3.66 -2.96 -55.54
C PRO A 122 4.17 -4.20 -56.29
N SER A 123 3.37 -4.66 -57.25
CA SER A 123 3.67 -5.80 -58.11
C SER A 123 4.92 -5.53 -58.95
N ILE A 124 6.04 -6.14 -58.56
CA ILE A 124 7.19 -6.32 -59.45
C ILE A 124 7.05 -7.68 -60.13
N THR A 125 6.95 -7.66 -61.46
CA THR A 125 6.93 -8.88 -62.29
C THR A 125 8.24 -9.64 -62.07
N PRO A 126 8.23 -10.91 -61.61
CA PRO A 126 9.46 -11.66 -61.44
C PRO A 126 10.00 -12.12 -62.79
N THR A 127 11.22 -11.70 -63.13
CA THR A 127 12.02 -12.36 -64.17
C THR A 127 12.40 -13.75 -63.67
N ARG A 128 12.03 -14.78 -64.45
CA ARG A 128 12.26 -16.20 -64.15
C ARG A 128 13.74 -16.53 -64.06
N ILE A 129 14.27 -16.65 -62.84
CA ILE A 129 15.57 -17.28 -62.59
C ILE A 129 15.34 -18.78 -62.36
N LYS A 130 16.02 -19.61 -63.16
CA LYS A 130 15.97 -21.07 -63.09
C LYS A 130 16.74 -21.55 -61.86
N ILE A 131 16.05 -22.06 -60.84
CA ILE A 131 16.65 -22.64 -59.63
C ILE A 131 16.99 -24.12 -59.88
N PRO A 132 18.22 -24.58 -59.61
CA PRO A 132 18.54 -26.01 -59.55
C PRO A 132 18.01 -26.64 -58.25
N ALA A 133 17.42 -27.83 -58.37
CA ALA A 133 16.84 -28.59 -57.25
C ALA A 133 17.93 -29.09 -56.28
N SER A 134 17.68 -28.99 -54.97
CA SER A 134 18.49 -29.63 -53.94
C SER A 134 17.60 -30.44 -52.98
N PRO A 135 17.96 -31.70 -52.65
CA PRO A 135 17.05 -32.70 -52.10
C PRO A 135 16.79 -32.60 -50.59
N THR A 136 15.57 -33.01 -50.24
CA THR A 136 14.99 -33.21 -48.90
C THR A 136 15.68 -34.30 -48.09
N PRO A 137 15.94 -34.10 -46.79
CA PRO A 137 15.94 -35.19 -45.83
C PRO A 137 14.70 -35.16 -44.92
N VAL A 138 13.94 -36.26 -44.97
CA VAL A 138 12.85 -36.63 -44.06
C VAL A 138 13.45 -37.42 -42.90
N VAL A 139 13.22 -37.05 -41.63
CA VAL A 139 13.26 -37.99 -40.49
C VAL A 139 12.26 -37.58 -39.41
N ALA A 140 11.66 -38.61 -38.82
CA ALA A 140 10.37 -38.70 -38.17
C ALA A 140 10.29 -38.19 -36.71
N LEU A 141 9.05 -37.85 -36.32
CA LEU A 141 8.57 -37.69 -34.95
C LEU A 141 8.28 -39.06 -34.31
N PRO A 142 8.55 -39.22 -33.01
CA PRO A 142 7.50 -39.79 -32.15
C PRO A 142 7.22 -38.95 -30.88
N SER A 143 5.92 -38.88 -30.56
CA SER A 143 5.24 -38.42 -29.34
C SER A 143 4.86 -39.65 -28.48
N PRO A 144 4.23 -39.60 -27.28
CA PRO A 144 4.30 -38.69 -26.11
C PRO A 144 4.66 -39.47 -24.81
N ALA A 145 4.77 -38.80 -23.65
CA ALA A 145 4.53 -39.45 -22.35
C ALA A 145 3.80 -38.49 -21.38
N PRO A 146 2.62 -38.87 -20.85
CA PRO A 146 1.94 -38.15 -19.78
C PRO A 146 2.50 -38.60 -18.43
N THR A 147 2.72 -37.67 -17.50
CA THR A 147 3.00 -38.01 -16.10
C THR A 147 1.97 -37.33 -15.20
N THR A 148 1.37 -38.18 -14.38
CA THR A 148 0.23 -38.02 -13.48
C THR A 148 0.43 -36.96 -12.39
N PRO A 149 -0.68 -36.39 -11.86
CA PRO A 149 -0.64 -35.51 -10.69
C PRO A 149 -0.38 -36.36 -9.43
N THR A 150 0.65 -36.00 -8.64
CA THR A 150 0.83 -36.55 -7.30
C THR A 150 0.30 -35.54 -6.28
N THR A 151 -0.80 -35.92 -5.65
CA THR A 151 -1.40 -35.34 -4.45
C THR A 151 -0.40 -35.37 -3.29
N GLN A 152 -0.09 -34.21 -2.70
CA GLN A 152 0.66 -34.13 -1.45
C GLN A 152 -0.31 -33.81 -0.28
N PRO A 153 -0.33 -34.61 0.78
CA PRO A 153 -1.25 -34.43 1.91
C PRO A 153 -0.85 -33.24 2.81
N THR A 154 -1.86 -32.45 3.13
CA THR A 154 -1.89 -31.41 4.16
C THR A 154 -1.47 -31.98 5.52
N GLN A 155 -0.35 -31.50 6.07
CA GLN A 155 0.02 -31.72 7.47
C GLN A 155 -0.18 -30.42 8.26
N SER A 156 -1.13 -30.48 9.19
CA SER A 156 -1.48 -29.43 10.14
C SER A 156 -0.59 -29.49 11.40
N PRO A 157 0.04 -28.39 11.84
CA PRO A 157 0.89 -28.39 13.02
C PRO A 157 0.09 -28.16 14.32
N LEU A 158 -0.34 -29.27 14.95
CA LEU A 158 -0.99 -29.38 16.26
C LEU A 158 -0.03 -29.17 17.47
N TRP A 159 0.68 -28.03 17.58
CA TRP A 159 1.60 -27.78 18.72
C TRP A 159 1.36 -26.49 19.53
N GLN A 160 0.30 -25.72 19.27
CA GLN A 160 0.14 -24.39 19.89
C GLN A 160 -0.55 -24.35 21.27
N VAL A 161 -0.91 -25.48 21.89
CA VAL A 161 -1.77 -25.46 23.11
C VAL A 161 -1.00 -25.47 24.45
N LEU A 162 0.34 -25.52 24.49
CA LEU A 162 1.10 -25.58 25.76
C LEU A 162 1.97 -24.35 26.11
N GLY A 163 1.67 -23.16 25.59
CA GLY A 163 2.49 -21.95 25.81
C GLY A 163 1.87 -20.80 26.61
N LEU A 164 0.65 -20.95 27.16
CA LEU A 164 -0.19 -19.82 27.61
C LEU A 164 -0.39 -19.64 29.13
N ALA A 165 0.47 -20.18 30.01
CA ALA A 165 0.20 -20.15 31.47
C ALA A 165 1.30 -19.60 32.41
N THR A 166 2.40 -18.99 31.95
CA THR A 166 3.49 -18.56 32.88
C THR A 166 4.12 -17.19 32.63
N LEU A 167 3.45 -16.23 31.99
CA LEU A 167 3.99 -14.86 31.85
C LEU A 167 3.01 -13.76 32.28
N MET A 168 2.44 -13.90 33.47
CA MET A 168 1.71 -12.83 34.16
C MET A 168 2.25 -12.69 35.59
N ILE A 169 3.47 -12.19 35.76
CA ILE A 169 3.99 -11.60 37.03
C ILE A 169 5.11 -10.58 36.70
N SER A 170 4.94 -9.34 37.21
CA SER A 170 5.91 -8.23 37.37
C SER A 170 6.43 -7.56 36.07
N VAL A 171 6.29 -6.25 35.83
CA VAL A 171 6.79 -5.13 36.65
C VAL A 171 5.99 -3.85 36.36
N ALA A 172 5.55 -3.17 37.43
CA ALA A 172 5.19 -1.77 37.43
C ALA A 172 6.46 -0.90 37.53
N SER A 173 6.47 0.25 36.83
CA SER A 173 7.42 1.41 36.92
C SER A 173 8.35 1.60 35.72
N ALA A 174 7.97 2.48 34.79
CA ALA A 174 8.89 3.39 34.08
C ALA A 174 8.12 4.45 33.24
N SER A 175 7.28 5.27 33.88
CA SER A 175 6.77 6.53 33.31
C SER A 175 7.50 7.72 33.92
N ALA A 176 8.83 7.67 33.89
CA ALA A 176 9.71 8.79 34.19
C ALA A 176 10.83 8.72 33.16
N VAL A 177 11.18 9.86 32.58
CA VAL A 177 12.09 10.03 31.42
C VAL A 177 11.38 9.94 30.06
N ASP A 178 10.36 10.78 29.88
CA ASP A 178 10.06 11.34 28.55
C ASP A 178 10.97 12.55 28.33
N SER A 179 12.00 12.39 27.49
CA SER A 179 12.93 13.47 27.11
C SER A 179 12.41 14.20 25.87
N ARG A 180 11.19 14.73 25.92
CA ARG A 180 10.67 15.74 24.97
C ARG A 180 9.76 16.67 25.77
N PRO A 181 10.04 17.99 25.89
CA PRO A 181 10.33 18.82 24.72
C PRO A 181 11.20 20.08 25.01
N LEU A 182 12.47 20.07 24.59
CA LEU A 182 13.26 21.30 24.46
C LEU A 182 12.65 22.29 23.44
N ALA A 183 11.79 21.81 22.54
CA ALA A 183 11.10 22.63 21.55
C ALA A 183 9.99 23.52 22.16
N LEU A 184 9.28 23.08 23.20
CA LEU A 184 8.22 23.90 23.81
C LEU A 184 8.79 25.04 24.68
N ARG A 185 9.95 24.83 25.31
CA ARG A 185 10.63 25.90 26.05
C ARG A 185 11.04 27.07 25.13
N ARG A 186 11.51 26.78 23.91
CA ARG A 186 11.86 27.82 22.93
C ARG A 186 10.65 28.60 22.42
N LEU A 187 9.48 27.97 22.34
CA LEU A 187 8.23 28.67 21.98
C LEU A 187 7.79 29.66 23.07
N GLY A 188 7.98 29.31 24.35
CA GLY A 188 7.70 30.23 25.47
C GLY A 188 8.58 31.47 25.44
N GLU A 189 9.89 31.31 25.21
CA GLU A 189 10.85 32.42 25.13
C GLU A 189 10.58 33.34 23.92
N ALA A 190 10.20 32.79 22.77
CA ALA A 190 9.87 33.58 21.59
C ALA A 190 8.61 34.44 21.79
N LEU A 191 7.58 33.91 22.47
CA LEU A 191 6.35 34.67 22.75
C LEU A 191 6.58 35.80 23.77
N GLU A 192 7.39 35.57 24.80
CA GLU A 192 7.83 36.61 25.74
C GLU A 192 8.56 37.76 25.05
N GLN A 193 9.48 37.45 24.12
CA GLN A 193 10.26 38.45 23.42
C GLN A 193 9.40 39.32 22.48
N ILE A 194 8.35 38.75 21.88
CA ILE A 194 7.37 39.49 21.08
C ILE A 194 6.48 40.36 21.99
N SER A 195 6.05 39.84 23.13
CA SER A 195 5.23 40.59 24.11
C SER A 195 5.96 41.85 24.63
N ASN A 196 7.21 41.70 25.03
CA ASN A 196 8.02 42.82 25.56
C ASN A 196 8.37 43.86 24.47
N ARG A 197 8.51 43.42 23.20
CA ARG A 197 8.73 44.34 22.07
C ARG A 197 7.50 45.20 21.76
N ASN A 198 6.30 44.65 21.92
CA ASN A 198 5.06 45.41 21.71
C ASN A 198 4.82 46.44 22.82
N GLN A 199 5.21 46.16 24.07
CA GLN A 199 5.13 47.16 25.15
C GLN A 199 6.14 48.31 24.99
N THR A 200 7.35 48.04 24.48
CA THR A 200 8.36 49.08 24.28
C THR A 200 8.06 49.99 23.10
N ASN A 201 7.46 49.47 22.02
CA ASN A 201 7.01 50.29 20.89
C ASN A 201 5.79 51.17 21.23
N SER A 202 4.92 50.76 22.16
CA SER A 202 3.74 51.55 22.55
C SER A 202 4.09 52.81 23.35
N SER A 203 5.28 52.88 23.95
CA SER A 203 5.72 54.02 24.77
C SER A 203 6.52 55.06 24.00
N GLN A 204 6.72 54.87 22.69
CA GLN A 204 7.54 55.75 21.85
C GLN A 204 6.71 56.59 20.85
N ASP A 205 5.38 56.41 20.84
CA ASP A 205 4.43 57.21 20.04
C ASP A 205 3.70 58.30 20.88
N GLU A 206 4.05 58.48 22.15
CA GLU A 206 3.62 59.62 22.98
C GLU A 206 4.84 60.46 23.43
N ASN A 207 5.44 61.21 22.49
CA ASN A 207 6.13 62.47 22.80
C ASN A 207 6.28 63.37 21.56
#